data_AF-A0A4Q1CAF6-F1
#
_entry.id   AF-A0A4Q1CAF6-F1
#
_cell.length_a   1.000
_cell.length_b   1.000
_cell.length_c   1.000
_cell.angle_alpha   90.00
_cell.angle_beta   90.00
_cell.angle_gamma   90.00
#
_symmetry.space_group_name_H-M   'P 1'
#
loop_
_entity.id
_entity.type
_entity.pdbx_description
1 polymer ?
#
loop_
_entity_poly.entity_id
_entity_poly.type
_entity_poly.pdbx_seq_one_letter_code
_entity_poly.pdbx_strand_id
1 'polypeptide(L)'
;MAGWLTDFFLFWWALLYWNVRKTWFRLRGAHRDSCPCQHYSDSGHALDSRCSAITHWRRPERFRRACPLLTQTKDGWRCGVDAERVRPFWGRAALYGAAAGAVLYAAGTVVVFAFLRSASYEVSYVSVAWPPAWPELRASQEKLYATQAQQAIAAGRYPEALLALQRVCELNPRNYAAGLTLAGLSQMAGQPYVAEHIYERLMRDVPEQRPATAQIWVRTLLARGQYAQIKPLAAAMLTEDAGRREAWLHCLLFAVRQTQDEAALANLIQEHTSLPDWCLEIVQTEILFLQGREDQAIARLTRFSRRPGSPYVPLYQVERLLQLERPEQALELINAQGNLLPADEASILRLQILHTKRWTSLIAAEYDTLLSYPITPRLVAQLSASFIRHPEPAGLARFVDRFLRDGPALTNESLPLYHAVYLAAVAGRDSNRAERLAEQVSRFTGSDAKALRAVGGLLHQPNSLPQVGQLLTLVPVPLEILYVMLERADMPATK
;
A
#
# COMPACT_ATOMS: atom_id res chain seq x y z
N MET A 1 -53.13 25.71 17.43
CA MET A 1 -52.14 25.02 16.58
C MET A 1 -52.73 23.89 15.74
N ALA A 2 -53.58 23.00 16.30
CA ALA A 2 -54.15 21.85 15.56
C ALA A 2 -54.82 22.19 14.21
N GLY A 3 -55.59 23.28 14.13
CA GLY A 3 -56.28 23.66 12.88
C GLY A 3 -55.38 24.07 11.73
N TRP A 4 -54.15 24.52 11.99
CA TRP A 4 -53.20 24.89 10.95
C TRP A 4 -52.54 23.66 10.32
N LEU A 5 -52.22 22.64 11.13
CA LEU A 5 -51.69 21.36 10.65
C LEU A 5 -52.71 20.62 9.79
N THR A 6 -54.00 20.61 10.18
CA THR A 6 -55.06 20.01 9.36
C THR A 6 -55.16 20.67 8.00
N ASP A 7 -55.18 22.01 7.95
CA ASP A 7 -55.24 22.76 6.69
C ASP A 7 -53.96 22.54 5.82
N PHE A 8 -52.80 22.26 6.43
CA PHE A 8 -51.56 21.94 5.70
C PHE A 8 -51.64 20.60 4.98
N PHE A 9 -52.10 19.54 5.64
CA PHE A 9 -52.29 18.24 4.98
C PHE A 9 -53.41 18.30 3.94
N LEU A 10 -54.50 19.01 4.25
CA LEU A 10 -55.58 19.25 3.29
C LEU A 10 -55.10 20.02 2.06
N PHE A 11 -54.14 20.93 2.20
CA PHE A 11 -53.54 21.64 1.06
C PHE A 11 -52.83 20.70 0.10
N TRP A 12 -51.93 19.85 0.60
CA TRP A 12 -51.22 18.88 -0.24
C TRP A 12 -52.15 17.84 -0.85
N TRP A 13 -53.10 17.34 -0.05
CA TRP A 13 -54.14 16.43 -0.54
C TRP A 13 -54.98 17.08 -1.64
N ALA A 14 -55.41 18.34 -1.45
CA ALA A 14 -56.17 19.08 -2.43
C ALA A 14 -55.39 19.32 -3.73
N LEU A 15 -54.09 19.62 -3.65
CA LEU A 15 -53.24 19.75 -4.83
C LEU A 15 -53.18 18.45 -5.63
N LEU A 16 -53.15 17.28 -5.01
CA LEU A 16 -53.08 16.00 -5.71
C LEU A 16 -54.48 15.53 -6.18
N TYR A 17 -55.42 15.40 -5.25
CA TYR A 17 -56.75 14.86 -5.48
C TYR A 17 -57.54 15.66 -6.52
N TRP A 18 -57.60 17.00 -6.38
CA TRP A 18 -58.39 17.82 -7.29
C TRP A 18 -57.75 17.96 -8.66
N ASN A 19 -56.41 17.96 -8.76
CA ASN A 19 -55.74 17.94 -10.06
C ASN A 19 -56.00 16.65 -10.82
N VAL A 20 -55.93 15.48 -10.14
CA VAL A 20 -56.25 14.19 -10.76
C VAL A 20 -57.72 14.15 -11.23
N ARG A 21 -58.67 14.52 -10.35
CA ARG A 21 -60.10 14.57 -10.68
C ARG A 21 -60.41 15.53 -11.84
N LYS A 22 -59.82 16.72 -11.85
CA LYS A 22 -59.99 17.71 -12.93
C LYS A 22 -59.34 17.27 -14.23
N THR A 23 -58.19 16.60 -14.17
CA THR A 23 -57.55 16.01 -15.36
C THR A 23 -58.46 14.98 -15.99
N TRP A 24 -59.02 14.08 -15.18
CA TRP A 24 -59.96 13.05 -15.66
C TRP A 24 -61.27 13.63 -16.20
N PHE A 25 -61.81 14.66 -15.56
CA PHE A 25 -62.96 15.41 -16.06
C PHE A 25 -62.69 16.01 -17.46
N ARG A 26 -61.50 16.59 -17.67
CA ARG A 26 -61.10 17.12 -18.98
C ARG A 26 -60.91 16.02 -20.03
N LEU A 27 -60.37 14.87 -19.65
CA LEU A 27 -60.22 13.71 -20.54
C LEU A 27 -61.58 13.12 -20.96
N ARG A 28 -62.63 13.29 -20.14
CA ARG A 28 -63.99 12.78 -20.39
C ARG A 28 -64.92 13.76 -21.14
N GLY A 29 -64.39 14.84 -21.71
CA GLY A 29 -65.19 15.76 -22.54
C GLY A 29 -65.83 16.94 -21.80
N ALA A 30 -65.51 17.17 -20.52
CA ALA A 30 -65.89 18.35 -19.73
C ALA A 30 -67.36 18.82 -19.89
N HIS A 31 -68.29 18.16 -19.19
CA HIS A 31 -69.71 18.52 -19.20
C HIS A 31 -70.15 19.26 -17.93
N ARG A 32 -71.11 20.19 -18.06
CA ARG A 32 -71.67 21.02 -16.99
C ARG A 32 -72.06 20.22 -15.73
N ASP A 33 -72.77 19.11 -15.92
CA ASP A 33 -73.33 18.31 -14.81
C ASP A 33 -72.32 17.40 -14.12
N SER A 34 -71.08 17.36 -14.58
CA SER A 34 -70.06 16.40 -14.10
C SER A 34 -68.82 17.07 -13.52
N CYS A 35 -68.85 18.39 -13.28
CA CYS A 35 -67.71 19.11 -12.73
C CYS A 35 -67.39 18.61 -11.31
N PRO A 36 -66.21 18.00 -11.06
CA PRO A 36 -65.96 17.29 -9.82
C PRO A 36 -65.89 18.22 -8.59
N CYS A 37 -65.63 19.51 -8.77
CA CYS A 37 -65.39 20.46 -7.69
C CYS A 37 -66.48 21.54 -7.51
N GLN A 38 -67.54 21.51 -8.33
CA GLN A 38 -68.73 22.36 -8.16
C GLN A 38 -69.86 21.53 -7.53
N HIS A 39 -70.83 22.16 -6.89
CA HIS A 39 -71.99 21.46 -6.35
C HIS A 39 -72.94 21.02 -7.47
N TYR A 40 -73.40 19.77 -7.46
CA TYR A 40 -74.18 19.18 -8.57
C TYR A 40 -75.53 19.89 -8.82
N SER A 41 -76.12 20.48 -7.79
CA SER A 41 -77.41 21.21 -7.87
C SER A 41 -77.29 22.64 -8.39
N ASP A 42 -76.08 23.15 -8.62
CA ASP A 42 -75.88 24.55 -9.02
C ASP A 42 -75.87 24.71 -10.54
N SER A 43 -76.07 25.95 -11.00
CA SER A 43 -76.17 26.28 -12.42
C SER A 43 -74.89 26.00 -13.22
N GLY A 44 -73.75 25.65 -12.63
CA GLY A 44 -72.50 25.45 -13.40
C GLY A 44 -71.91 26.73 -14.00
N HIS A 45 -72.56 27.89 -13.84
CA HIS A 45 -72.10 29.19 -14.35
C HIS A 45 -71.07 29.84 -13.43
N ALA A 46 -70.19 30.65 -14.02
CA ALA A 46 -69.24 31.46 -13.28
C ALA A 46 -69.95 32.36 -12.25
N LEU A 47 -69.38 32.46 -11.05
CA LEU A 47 -69.84 33.22 -9.88
C LEU A 47 -71.14 32.73 -9.23
N ASP A 48 -71.93 31.87 -9.88
CA ASP A 48 -73.14 31.28 -9.31
C ASP A 48 -72.87 29.97 -8.57
N SER A 49 -72.01 29.12 -9.12
CA SER A 49 -71.74 27.78 -8.54
C SER A 49 -70.87 27.81 -7.29
N ARG A 50 -71.34 27.14 -6.23
CA ARG A 50 -70.57 26.85 -5.02
C ARG A 50 -69.45 25.86 -5.34
N CYS A 51 -68.30 26.06 -4.70
CA CYS A 51 -67.20 25.11 -4.77
C CYS A 51 -67.39 24.05 -3.67
N SER A 52 -67.58 22.78 -4.04
CA SER A 52 -67.67 21.68 -3.05
C SER A 52 -66.32 21.40 -2.39
N ALA A 53 -65.21 21.74 -3.06
CA ALA A 53 -63.86 21.48 -2.57
C ALA A 53 -63.46 22.25 -1.30
N ILE A 54 -64.19 23.33 -0.96
CA ILE A 54 -63.89 24.17 0.21
C ILE A 54 -64.66 23.78 1.48
N THR A 55 -65.63 22.85 1.40
CA THR A 55 -66.48 22.48 2.55
C THR A 55 -65.71 21.89 3.71
N HIS A 56 -64.60 21.20 3.43
CA HIS A 56 -63.72 20.60 4.43
C HIS A 56 -62.63 21.54 4.96
N TRP A 57 -62.58 22.79 4.49
CA TRP A 57 -61.58 23.77 4.90
C TRP A 57 -62.11 24.66 6.02
N ARG A 58 -61.35 24.80 7.11
CA ARG A 58 -61.71 25.72 8.22
C ARG A 58 -61.72 27.18 7.77
N ARG A 59 -60.83 27.54 6.84
CA ARG A 59 -60.76 28.86 6.21
C ARG A 59 -60.76 28.70 4.68
N PRO A 60 -61.91 28.84 4.02
CA PRO A 60 -62.05 28.65 2.56
C PRO A 60 -61.09 29.52 1.73
N GLU A 61 -60.72 30.70 2.22
CA GLU A 61 -59.71 31.59 1.63
C GLU A 61 -58.37 30.88 1.33
N ARG A 62 -57.97 29.89 2.14
CA ARG A 62 -56.70 29.17 1.97
C ARG A 62 -56.73 28.24 0.77
N PHE A 63 -57.89 27.70 0.41
CA PHE A 63 -58.06 26.88 -0.78
C PHE A 63 -57.78 27.68 -2.07
N ARG A 64 -57.89 29.01 -2.04
CA ARG A 64 -57.52 29.87 -3.17
C ARG A 64 -56.05 29.71 -3.58
N ARG A 65 -55.18 29.29 -2.65
CA ARG A 65 -53.77 28.94 -2.93
C ARG A 65 -53.67 27.73 -3.85
N ALA A 66 -54.53 26.73 -3.64
CA ALA A 66 -54.64 25.55 -4.51
C ALA A 66 -55.39 25.89 -5.82
N CYS A 67 -56.58 26.51 -5.73
CA CYS A 67 -57.41 26.85 -6.89
C CYS A 67 -57.63 28.38 -6.99
N PRO A 68 -56.94 29.10 -7.90
CA PRO A 68 -57.07 30.56 -8.01
C PRO A 68 -58.44 31.03 -8.48
N LEU A 69 -59.22 30.13 -9.09
CA LEU A 69 -60.54 30.41 -9.63
C LEU A 69 -61.58 30.64 -8.54
N LEU A 70 -61.26 30.38 -7.26
CA LEU A 70 -62.17 30.65 -6.16
C LEU A 70 -62.27 32.16 -5.89
N THR A 71 -63.49 32.70 -5.98
CA THR A 71 -63.79 34.14 -5.82
C THR A 71 -64.78 34.34 -4.67
N GLN A 72 -64.55 35.38 -3.85
CA GLN A 72 -65.47 35.75 -2.78
C GLN A 72 -66.55 36.68 -3.35
N THR A 73 -67.81 36.24 -3.24
CA THR A 73 -69.00 37.01 -3.65
C THR A 73 -69.79 37.42 -2.41
N LYS A 74 -70.83 38.25 -2.56
CA LYS A 74 -71.76 38.58 -1.47
C LYS A 74 -72.43 37.33 -0.88
N ASP A 75 -72.66 36.31 -1.73
CA ASP A 75 -73.32 35.05 -1.38
C ASP A 75 -72.34 33.92 -1.01
N GLY A 76 -71.11 34.28 -0.63
CA GLY A 76 -70.06 33.35 -0.20
C GLY A 76 -69.01 33.04 -1.27
N TRP A 77 -68.27 31.95 -1.08
CA TRP A 77 -67.18 31.54 -1.98
C TRP A 77 -67.70 30.74 -3.18
N ARG A 78 -67.46 31.24 -4.39
CA ARG A 78 -68.00 30.71 -5.65
C ARG A 78 -66.89 30.44 -6.65
N CYS A 79 -67.14 29.58 -7.64
CA CYS A 79 -66.20 29.33 -8.73
C CYS A 79 -66.27 30.49 -9.74
N GLY A 80 -65.15 31.13 -10.05
CA GLY A 80 -65.08 32.29 -10.95
C GLY A 80 -65.11 31.95 -12.45
N VAL A 81 -65.31 30.67 -12.81
CA VAL A 81 -65.43 30.23 -14.21
C VAL A 81 -66.54 29.20 -14.35
N ASP A 82 -67.07 29.08 -15.57
CA ASP A 82 -68.04 28.04 -15.92
C ASP A 82 -67.43 26.64 -15.77
N ALA A 83 -68.28 25.65 -15.51
CA ALA A 83 -67.91 24.25 -15.33
C ALA A 83 -66.99 23.71 -16.44
N GLU A 84 -67.27 24.05 -17.70
CA GLU A 84 -66.52 23.60 -18.89
C GLU A 84 -65.09 24.17 -18.94
N ARG A 85 -64.89 25.35 -18.35
CA ARG A 85 -63.61 26.06 -18.32
C ARG A 85 -62.74 25.68 -17.12
N VAL A 86 -63.20 24.80 -16.24
CA VAL A 86 -62.41 24.29 -15.11
C VAL A 86 -61.23 23.46 -15.62
N ARG A 87 -60.01 23.90 -15.31
CA ARG A 87 -58.75 23.23 -15.69
C ARG A 87 -57.98 22.73 -14.46
N PRO A 88 -57.17 21.67 -14.60
CA PRO A 88 -56.18 21.33 -13.58
C PRO A 88 -55.12 22.44 -13.48
N PHE A 89 -54.50 22.54 -12.32
CA PHE A 89 -53.50 23.53 -11.94
C PHE A 89 -52.16 22.84 -11.60
N TRP A 90 -51.73 21.88 -12.44
CA TRP A 90 -50.48 21.14 -12.28
C TRP A 90 -49.25 22.04 -12.15
N GLY A 91 -49.19 23.18 -12.85
CA GLY A 91 -48.08 24.13 -12.74
C GLY A 91 -47.90 24.69 -11.32
N ARG A 92 -48.99 24.92 -10.58
CA ARG A 92 -48.91 25.35 -9.16
C ARG A 92 -48.53 24.20 -8.25
N ALA A 93 -49.07 23.01 -8.48
CA ALA A 93 -48.69 21.83 -7.72
C ALA A 93 -47.19 21.53 -7.88
N ALA A 94 -46.67 21.63 -9.12
CA ALA A 94 -45.25 21.51 -9.41
C ALA A 94 -44.43 22.61 -8.74
N LEU A 95 -44.87 23.87 -8.78
CA LEU A 95 -44.18 24.98 -8.13
C LEU A 95 -44.10 24.81 -6.60
N TYR A 96 -45.24 24.54 -5.94
CA TYR A 96 -45.26 24.32 -4.49
C TYR A 96 -44.47 23.06 -4.10
N GLY A 97 -44.62 21.98 -4.87
CA GLY A 97 -43.86 20.74 -4.68
C GLY A 97 -42.36 20.94 -4.81
N ALA A 98 -41.91 21.63 -5.85
CA ALA A 98 -40.51 21.96 -6.06
C ALA A 98 -39.97 22.88 -4.97
N ALA A 99 -40.73 23.91 -4.56
CA ALA A 99 -40.34 24.81 -3.48
C ALA A 99 -40.23 24.09 -2.13
N ALA A 100 -41.22 23.26 -1.78
CA ALA A 100 -41.19 22.47 -0.55
C ALA A 100 -40.04 21.45 -0.57
N GLY A 101 -39.83 20.77 -1.71
CA GLY A 101 -38.70 19.88 -1.92
C GLY A 101 -37.35 20.59 -1.76
N ALA A 102 -37.19 21.79 -2.34
CA ALA A 102 -35.99 22.60 -2.21
C ALA A 102 -35.74 23.04 -0.76
N VAL A 103 -36.77 23.45 -0.02
CA VAL A 103 -36.67 23.81 1.39
C VAL A 103 -36.28 22.61 2.25
N LEU A 104 -36.92 21.45 2.03
CA LEU A 104 -36.59 20.22 2.75
C LEU A 104 -35.16 19.75 2.45
N TYR A 105 -34.74 19.84 1.19
CA TYR A 105 -33.38 19.53 0.76
C TYR A 105 -32.35 20.46 1.41
N ALA A 106 -32.59 21.77 1.39
CA ALA A 106 -31.72 22.76 2.03
C ALA A 106 -31.62 22.53 3.55
N ALA A 107 -32.74 22.29 4.22
CA ALA A 107 -32.75 21.97 5.65
C ALA A 107 -31.97 20.68 5.95
N GLY A 108 -32.18 19.62 5.17
CA GLY A 108 -31.47 18.36 5.32
C GLY A 108 -29.96 18.49 5.12
N THR A 109 -29.53 19.19 4.08
CA THR A 109 -28.10 19.42 3.81
C THR A 109 -27.42 20.26 4.89
N VAL A 110 -28.13 21.24 5.47
CA VAL A 110 -27.62 22.02 6.62
C VAL A 110 -27.45 21.13 7.86
N VAL A 111 -28.43 20.26 8.16
CA VAL A 111 -28.32 19.32 9.29
C VAL A 111 -27.14 18.37 9.10
N VAL A 112 -26.99 17.78 7.91
CA VAL A 112 -25.86 16.88 7.60
C VAL A 112 -24.53 17.63 7.67
N PHE A 113 -24.45 18.85 7.13
CA PHE A 113 -23.25 19.67 7.19
C PHE A 113 -22.85 20.00 8.64
N ALA A 114 -23.80 20.42 9.48
CA ALA A 114 -23.56 20.69 10.88
C ALA A 114 -23.05 19.44 11.63
N PHE A 115 -23.65 18.28 11.34
CA PHE A 115 -23.22 17.00 11.89
C PHE A 115 -21.78 16.65 11.48
N LEU A 116 -21.46 16.70 10.18
CA LEU A 116 -20.11 16.42 9.68
C LEU A 116 -19.07 17.39 10.25
N ARG A 117 -19.41 18.69 10.35
CA ARG A 117 -18.51 19.68 10.95
C ARG A 117 -18.28 19.42 12.44
N SER A 118 -19.29 18.98 13.18
CA SER A 118 -19.17 18.62 14.60
C SER A 118 -18.28 17.38 14.81
N ALA A 119 -18.27 16.45 13.85
CA ALA A 119 -17.38 15.29 13.85
C ALA A 119 -15.97 15.59 13.31
N SER A 120 -15.59 16.87 13.21
CA SER A 120 -14.28 17.36 12.76
C SER A 120 -13.92 17.06 11.30
N TYR A 121 -14.91 16.83 10.42
CA TYR A 121 -14.64 16.77 8.98
C TYR A 121 -14.38 18.18 8.41
N GLU A 122 -13.31 18.33 7.63
CA GLU A 122 -12.99 19.55 6.87
C GLU A 122 -13.85 19.67 5.61
N VAL A 123 -15.16 19.84 5.78
CA VAL A 123 -16.11 19.87 4.65
C VAL A 123 -16.60 21.28 4.34
N SER A 124 -16.82 21.57 3.05
CA SER A 124 -17.51 22.79 2.60
C SER A 124 -19.02 22.54 2.51
N TYR A 125 -19.86 23.55 2.74
CA TYR A 125 -21.32 23.36 2.59
C TYR A 125 -21.70 22.91 1.18
N VAL A 126 -21.00 23.43 0.17
CA VAL A 126 -21.19 23.05 -1.24
C VAL A 126 -20.90 21.57 -1.45
N SER A 127 -19.84 21.01 -0.84
CA SER A 127 -19.52 19.59 -0.94
C SER A 127 -20.61 18.68 -0.36
N VAL A 128 -21.41 19.15 0.60
CA VAL A 128 -22.53 18.39 1.18
C VAL A 128 -23.80 18.56 0.34
N ALA A 129 -24.09 19.80 -0.06
CA ALA A 129 -25.32 20.16 -0.75
C ALA A 129 -25.30 19.90 -2.26
N TRP A 130 -24.19 19.45 -2.84
CA TRP A 130 -24.05 19.27 -4.29
C TRP A 130 -23.42 17.91 -4.63
N PRO A 131 -24.18 16.96 -5.22
CA PRO A 131 -23.68 15.62 -5.52
C PRO A 131 -22.40 15.57 -6.37
N PRO A 132 -22.21 16.43 -7.39
CA PRO A 132 -20.95 16.47 -8.13
C PRO A 132 -19.71 16.84 -7.29
N ALA A 133 -19.87 17.46 -6.11
CA ALA A 133 -18.77 17.81 -5.20
C ALA A 133 -18.53 16.75 -4.10
N TRP A 134 -19.28 15.64 -4.09
CA TRP A 134 -19.07 14.53 -3.13
C TRP A 134 -17.68 13.87 -3.17
N PRO A 135 -16.89 13.91 -4.27
CA PRO A 135 -15.49 13.47 -4.21
C PRO A 135 -14.65 14.22 -3.17
N GLU A 136 -14.93 15.50 -2.90
CA GLU A 136 -14.23 16.29 -1.86
C GLU A 136 -14.51 15.75 -0.45
N LEU A 137 -15.73 15.24 -0.22
CA LEU A 137 -16.09 14.58 1.04
C LEU A 137 -15.24 13.32 1.26
N ARG A 138 -15.02 12.53 0.20
CA ARG A 138 -14.17 11.33 0.28
C ARG A 138 -12.72 11.69 0.60
N ALA A 139 -12.18 12.73 -0.04
CA ALA A 139 -10.83 13.22 0.26
C ALA A 139 -10.70 13.73 1.71
N SER A 140 -11.75 14.38 2.24
CA SER A 140 -11.79 14.84 3.63
C SER A 140 -11.86 13.67 4.62
N GLN A 141 -12.65 12.64 4.31
CA GLN A 141 -12.71 11.39 5.09
C GLN A 141 -11.35 10.66 5.08
N GLU A 142 -10.72 10.57 3.91
CA GLU A 142 -9.40 9.98 3.75
C GLU A 142 -8.37 10.67 4.66
N LYS A 143 -8.31 12.01 4.65
CA LYS A 143 -7.41 12.80 5.50
C LYS A 143 -7.68 12.56 7.00
N LEU A 144 -8.94 12.49 7.41
CA LEU A 144 -9.31 12.21 8.80
C LEU A 144 -8.80 10.84 9.23
N TYR A 145 -9.10 9.78 8.48
CA TYR A 145 -8.66 8.42 8.81
C TYR A 145 -7.15 8.26 8.74
N ALA A 146 -6.47 8.94 7.80
CA ALA A 146 -5.01 8.95 7.75
C ALA A 146 -4.39 9.60 9.00
N THR A 147 -4.98 10.70 9.48
CA THR A 147 -4.54 11.37 10.72
C THR A 147 -4.79 10.49 11.94
N GLN A 148 -5.96 9.85 12.02
CA GLN A 148 -6.28 8.90 13.10
C GLN A 148 -5.32 7.71 13.11
N ALA A 149 -4.97 7.17 11.94
CA ALA A 149 -4.00 6.10 11.82
C ALA A 149 -2.62 6.52 12.35
N GLN A 150 -2.13 7.71 11.96
CA GLN A 150 -0.85 8.23 12.46
C GLN A 150 -0.85 8.44 13.98
N GLN A 151 -1.93 8.99 14.54
CA GLN A 151 -2.09 9.16 15.98
C GLN A 151 -2.15 7.81 16.72
N ALA A 152 -2.84 6.82 16.15
CA ALA A 152 -2.91 5.48 16.70
C ALA A 152 -1.55 4.77 16.68
N ILE A 153 -0.78 4.91 15.58
CA ILE A 153 0.60 4.39 15.49
C ILE A 153 1.50 5.05 16.54
N ALA A 154 1.45 6.38 16.66
CA ALA A 154 2.24 7.11 17.66
C ALA A 154 1.86 6.72 19.10
N ALA A 155 0.60 6.36 19.34
CA ALA A 155 0.12 5.86 20.63
C ALA A 155 0.34 4.35 20.85
N GLY A 156 0.95 3.62 19.91
CA GLY A 156 1.14 2.17 19.97
C GLY A 156 -0.15 1.34 19.84
N ARG A 157 -1.26 1.96 19.43
CA ARG A 157 -2.58 1.32 19.23
C ARG A 157 -2.70 0.73 17.83
N TYR A 158 -1.91 -0.29 17.54
CA TYR A 158 -1.82 -0.90 16.19
C TYR A 158 -3.15 -1.44 15.62
N PRO A 159 -4.06 -2.08 16.38
CA PRO A 159 -5.34 -2.55 15.83
C PRO A 159 -6.22 -1.40 15.31
N GLU A 160 -6.25 -0.27 16.01
CA GLU A 160 -6.98 0.93 15.58
C GLU A 160 -6.36 1.54 14.33
N ALA A 161 -5.02 1.57 14.27
CA ALA A 161 -4.29 2.05 13.09
C ALA A 161 -4.57 1.20 11.85
N LEU A 162 -4.61 -0.13 11.98
CA LEU A 162 -4.94 -1.05 10.88
C LEU A 162 -6.33 -0.77 10.32
N LEU A 163 -7.34 -0.64 11.17
CA LEU A 163 -8.72 -0.34 10.75
C LEU A 163 -8.81 1.03 10.05
N ALA A 164 -8.16 2.05 10.60
CA ALA A 164 -8.14 3.38 10.01
C ALA A 164 -7.44 3.38 8.62
N LEU A 165 -6.28 2.72 8.49
CA LEU A 165 -5.57 2.60 7.22
C LEU A 165 -6.35 1.78 6.18
N GLN A 166 -7.07 0.73 6.61
CA GLN A 166 -7.95 -0.02 5.72
C GLN A 166 -9.02 0.91 5.13
N ARG A 167 -9.66 1.75 5.96
CA ARG A 167 -10.63 2.75 5.48
C ARG A 167 -10.01 3.76 4.52
N VAL A 168 -8.79 4.23 4.78
CA VAL A 168 -8.05 5.10 3.85
C VAL A 168 -7.88 4.41 2.49
N CYS A 169 -7.46 3.15 2.48
CA CYS A 169 -7.26 2.39 1.24
C CYS A 169 -8.57 2.06 0.50
N GLU A 170 -9.68 1.88 1.22
CA GLU A 170 -11.01 1.70 0.64
C GLU A 170 -11.52 2.99 -0.03
N LEU A 171 -11.26 4.15 0.60
CA LEU A 171 -11.65 5.47 0.07
C LEU A 171 -10.79 5.90 -1.11
N ASN A 172 -9.48 5.65 -1.03
CA ASN A 172 -8.50 5.99 -2.05
C ASN A 172 -7.49 4.84 -2.24
N PRO A 173 -7.76 3.91 -3.18
CA PRO A 173 -6.85 2.80 -3.49
C PRO A 173 -5.45 3.25 -3.97
N ARG A 174 -5.32 4.49 -4.46
CA ARG A 174 -4.06 5.06 -4.95
C ARG A 174 -3.22 5.73 -3.86
N ASN A 175 -3.68 5.76 -2.61
CA ASN A 175 -2.88 6.29 -1.51
C ASN A 175 -1.73 5.33 -1.16
N TYR A 176 -0.61 5.49 -1.86
CA TYR A 176 0.57 4.63 -1.76
C TYR A 176 1.12 4.54 -0.34
N ALA A 177 1.27 5.67 0.34
CA ALA A 177 1.85 5.73 1.68
C ALA A 177 1.00 4.97 2.71
N ALA A 178 -0.32 5.14 2.66
CA ALA A 178 -1.25 4.42 3.53
C ALA A 178 -1.24 2.92 3.24
N GLY A 179 -1.27 2.53 1.96
CA GLY A 179 -1.20 1.12 1.57
C GLY A 179 0.10 0.45 1.99
N LEU A 180 1.24 1.13 1.86
CA LEU A 180 2.53 0.60 2.26
C LEU A 180 2.63 0.43 3.79
N THR A 181 2.12 1.40 4.54
CA THR A 181 2.08 1.34 6.01
C THR A 181 1.14 0.23 6.48
N LEU A 182 0.00 0.05 5.80
CA LEU A 182 -0.93 -1.05 6.06
C LEU A 182 -0.25 -2.40 5.83
N ALA A 183 0.45 -2.58 4.70
CA ALA A 183 1.18 -3.82 4.41
C ALA A 183 2.24 -4.13 5.47
N GLY A 184 3.04 -3.12 5.86
CA GLY A 184 4.04 -3.26 6.92
C GLY A 184 3.44 -3.62 8.28
N LEU A 185 2.34 -2.97 8.68
CA LEU A 185 1.64 -3.29 9.93
C LEU A 185 1.01 -4.69 9.89
N SER A 186 0.39 -5.09 8.77
CA SER A 186 -0.16 -6.43 8.59
C SER A 186 0.93 -7.50 8.70
N GLN A 187 2.12 -7.24 8.17
CA GLN A 187 3.25 -8.14 8.31
C GLN A 187 3.72 -8.27 9.77
N MET A 188 3.86 -7.15 10.49
CA MET A 188 4.21 -7.17 11.92
C MET A 188 3.12 -7.83 12.77
N ALA A 189 1.85 -7.73 12.36
CA ALA A 189 0.73 -8.40 13.01
C ALA A 189 0.65 -9.91 12.71
N GLY A 190 1.63 -10.48 11.99
CA GLY A 190 1.64 -11.90 11.65
C GLY A 190 0.60 -12.29 10.60
N GLN A 191 0.18 -11.34 9.75
CA GLN A 191 -0.76 -11.56 8.64
C GLN A 191 -0.06 -11.42 7.27
N PRO A 192 0.90 -12.30 6.95
CA PRO A 192 1.72 -12.20 5.73
C PRO A 192 0.91 -12.23 4.45
N TYR A 193 -0.13 -13.07 4.38
CA TYR A 193 -0.98 -13.19 3.20
C TYR A 193 -1.76 -11.90 2.90
N VAL A 194 -2.22 -11.22 3.96
CA VAL A 194 -2.89 -9.92 3.81
C VAL A 194 -1.92 -8.87 3.29
N ALA A 195 -0.69 -8.85 3.83
CA ALA A 195 0.36 -7.95 3.35
C ALA A 195 0.72 -8.21 1.87
N GLU A 196 0.86 -9.47 1.46
CA GLU A 196 1.09 -9.87 0.06
C GLU A 196 -0.02 -9.33 -0.85
N HIS A 197 -1.28 -9.54 -0.51
CA HIS A 197 -2.39 -9.04 -1.31
C HIS A 197 -2.41 -7.50 -1.41
N ILE A 198 -1.98 -6.81 -0.34
CA ILE A 198 -1.82 -5.35 -0.39
C ILE A 198 -0.68 -4.96 -1.32
N TYR A 199 0.47 -5.64 -1.29
CA TYR A 199 1.57 -5.37 -2.22
C TYR A 199 1.17 -5.62 -3.67
N GLU A 200 0.50 -6.73 -3.97
CA GLU A 200 -0.04 -7.02 -5.31
C GLU A 200 -0.99 -5.91 -5.78
N ARG A 201 -1.89 -5.46 -4.90
CA ARG A 201 -2.79 -4.35 -5.18
C ARG A 201 -2.01 -3.06 -5.46
N LEU A 202 -1.00 -2.72 -4.66
CA LEU A 202 -0.16 -1.54 -4.88
C LEU A 202 0.59 -1.60 -6.21
N MET A 203 1.11 -2.77 -6.59
CA MET A 203 1.77 -2.99 -7.89
C MET A 203 0.82 -2.78 -9.08
N ARG A 204 -0.49 -3.02 -8.90
CA ARG A 204 -1.51 -2.81 -9.93
C ARG A 204 -2.06 -1.39 -9.96
N ASP A 205 -2.39 -0.85 -8.79
CA ASP A 205 -3.18 0.39 -8.67
C ASP A 205 -2.30 1.65 -8.71
N VAL A 206 -1.00 1.52 -8.40
CA VAL A 206 0.01 2.59 -8.40
C VAL A 206 1.24 2.19 -9.25
N PRO A 207 1.10 2.09 -10.58
CA PRO A 207 2.14 1.56 -11.46
C PRO A 207 3.48 2.31 -11.38
N GLU A 208 3.43 3.62 -11.12
CA GLU A 208 4.62 4.48 -10.97
C GLU A 208 5.50 4.12 -9.76
N GLN A 209 4.93 3.46 -8.74
CA GLN A 209 5.66 3.01 -7.54
C GLN A 209 5.98 1.51 -7.57
N ARG A 210 5.78 0.82 -8.70
CA ARG A 210 6.05 -0.63 -8.82
C ARG A 210 7.47 -1.02 -8.40
N PRO A 211 8.55 -0.38 -8.91
CA PRO A 211 9.91 -0.77 -8.51
C PRO A 211 10.18 -0.59 -7.01
N ALA A 212 9.67 0.49 -6.41
CA ALA A 212 9.83 0.76 -4.97
C ALA A 212 9.07 -0.27 -4.13
N THR A 213 7.84 -0.59 -4.52
CA THR A 213 7.01 -1.60 -3.86
C THR A 213 7.64 -2.98 -3.96
N ALA A 214 8.11 -3.36 -5.15
CA ALA A 214 8.79 -4.62 -5.37
C ALA A 214 10.04 -4.76 -4.48
N GLN A 215 10.82 -3.70 -4.26
CA GLN A 215 12.01 -3.75 -3.40
C GLN A 215 11.69 -4.04 -1.94
N ILE A 216 10.60 -3.46 -1.44
CA ILE A 216 10.14 -3.73 -0.08
C ILE A 216 9.57 -5.14 -0.01
N TRP A 217 8.72 -5.50 -0.97
CA TRP A 217 8.08 -6.80 -1.02
C TRP A 217 9.09 -7.93 -1.14
N VAL A 218 10.09 -7.84 -2.03
CA VAL A 218 11.10 -8.89 -2.20
C VAL A 218 11.92 -9.13 -0.94
N ARG A 219 12.24 -8.09 -0.16
CA ARG A 219 12.92 -8.23 1.14
C ARG A 219 12.07 -9.04 2.12
N THR A 220 10.77 -8.77 2.15
CA THR A 220 9.85 -9.48 3.02
C THR A 220 9.59 -10.91 2.56
N LEU A 221 9.61 -11.19 1.25
CA LEU A 221 9.56 -12.55 0.69
C LEU A 221 10.84 -13.33 1.02
N LEU A 222 12.01 -12.69 0.85
CA LEU A 222 13.31 -13.29 1.16
C LEU A 222 13.41 -13.64 2.63
N ALA A 223 13.05 -12.70 3.52
CA ALA A 223 13.02 -12.94 4.96
C ALA A 223 12.17 -14.16 5.32
N ARG A 224 11.16 -14.53 4.53
CA ARG A 224 10.27 -15.69 4.75
C ARG A 224 10.65 -16.94 3.92
N GLY A 225 11.69 -16.87 3.09
CA GLY A 225 12.07 -17.95 2.18
C GLY A 225 11.02 -18.26 1.09
N GLN A 226 10.16 -17.31 0.72
CA GLN A 226 9.09 -17.53 -0.27
C GLN A 226 9.61 -17.42 -1.72
N TYR A 227 10.54 -18.30 -2.09
CA TYR A 227 11.24 -18.27 -3.39
C TYR A 227 10.32 -18.40 -4.61
N ALA A 228 9.19 -19.10 -4.48
CA ALA A 228 8.22 -19.25 -5.56
C ALA A 228 7.63 -17.92 -6.03
N GLN A 229 7.41 -16.96 -5.12
CA GLN A 229 6.90 -15.63 -5.45
C GLN A 229 8.01 -14.67 -5.89
N ILE A 230 9.23 -14.86 -5.38
CA ILE A 230 10.39 -14.02 -5.73
C ILE A 230 10.75 -14.16 -7.21
N LYS A 231 10.73 -15.39 -7.76
CA LYS A 231 11.13 -15.65 -9.15
C LYS A 231 10.35 -14.80 -10.18
N PRO A 232 9.01 -14.89 -10.26
CA PRO A 232 8.25 -14.10 -11.23
C PRO A 232 8.34 -12.59 -10.95
N LEU A 233 8.40 -12.18 -9.69
CA LEU A 233 8.55 -10.77 -9.31
C LEU A 233 9.90 -10.20 -9.81
N ALA A 234 11.00 -10.88 -9.53
CA ALA A 234 12.33 -10.47 -9.94
C ALA A 234 12.49 -10.50 -11.48
N ALA A 235 11.94 -11.53 -12.14
CA ALA A 235 11.91 -11.63 -13.60
C ALA A 235 11.20 -10.44 -14.25
N ALA A 236 10.01 -10.06 -13.74
CA ALA A 236 9.29 -8.88 -14.23
C ALA A 236 10.10 -7.59 -14.01
N MET A 237 10.70 -7.42 -12.83
CA MET A 237 11.47 -6.21 -12.49
C MET A 237 12.78 -6.07 -13.27
N LEU A 238 13.36 -7.15 -13.83
CA LEU A 238 14.51 -7.03 -14.74
C LEU A 238 14.20 -6.20 -15.99
N THR A 239 12.95 -6.23 -16.44
CA THR A 239 12.49 -5.44 -17.59
C THR A 239 11.99 -4.07 -17.15
N GLU A 240 11.21 -4.00 -16.07
CA GLU A 240 10.57 -2.77 -15.60
C GLU A 240 11.53 -1.78 -14.90
N ASP A 241 12.52 -2.26 -14.13
CA ASP A 241 13.47 -1.43 -13.36
C ASP A 241 14.89 -1.54 -13.93
N ALA A 242 15.11 -0.85 -15.05
CA ALA A 242 16.39 -0.84 -15.74
C ALA A 242 17.57 -0.34 -14.87
N GLY A 243 17.30 0.48 -13.85
CA GLY A 243 18.31 1.07 -12.99
C GLY A 243 18.86 0.16 -11.89
N ARG A 244 18.22 -1.00 -11.65
CA ARG A 244 18.62 -1.96 -10.62
C ARG A 244 18.61 -3.41 -11.09
N ARG A 245 18.85 -3.64 -12.38
CA ARG A 245 18.82 -4.99 -12.98
C ARG A 245 19.76 -5.95 -12.28
N GLU A 246 20.92 -5.48 -11.85
CA GLU A 246 21.91 -6.26 -11.09
C GLU A 246 21.31 -6.88 -9.83
N ALA A 247 20.61 -6.07 -9.03
CA ALA A 247 19.99 -6.51 -7.79
C ALA A 247 18.84 -7.50 -8.05
N TRP A 248 18.03 -7.24 -9.07
CA TRP A 248 16.94 -8.14 -9.47
C TRP A 248 17.47 -9.48 -9.98
N LEU A 249 18.53 -9.45 -10.78
CA LEU A 249 19.17 -10.66 -11.29
C LEU A 249 19.78 -11.47 -10.13
N HIS A 250 20.50 -10.81 -9.23
CA HIS A 250 21.06 -11.46 -8.03
C HIS A 250 19.97 -12.15 -7.22
N CYS A 251 18.86 -11.45 -6.95
CA CYS A 251 17.74 -12.00 -6.21
C CYS A 251 17.08 -13.19 -6.92
N LEU A 252 16.91 -13.14 -8.24
CA LEU A 252 16.37 -14.23 -9.04
C LEU A 252 17.27 -15.46 -8.98
N LEU A 253 18.57 -15.28 -9.23
CA LEU A 253 19.56 -16.37 -9.20
C LEU A 253 19.64 -17.00 -7.82
N PHE A 254 19.60 -16.18 -6.77
CA PHE A 254 19.52 -16.65 -5.38
C PHE A 254 18.30 -17.56 -5.17
N ALA A 255 17.09 -17.10 -5.53
CA ALA A 255 15.86 -17.88 -5.35
C ALA A 255 15.84 -19.17 -6.20
N VAL A 256 16.43 -19.13 -7.41
CA VAL A 256 16.54 -20.30 -8.27
C VAL A 256 17.50 -21.34 -7.70
N ARG A 257 18.67 -20.92 -7.21
CA ARG A 257 19.63 -21.84 -6.55
C ARG A 257 19.01 -22.54 -5.36
N GLN A 258 18.21 -21.83 -4.57
CA GLN A 258 17.55 -22.38 -3.40
C GLN A 258 16.47 -23.42 -3.72
N THR A 259 15.91 -23.36 -4.93
CA THR A 259 14.82 -24.25 -5.35
C THR A 259 15.21 -25.23 -6.44
N GLN A 260 16.43 -25.11 -6.99
CA GLN A 260 16.95 -25.87 -8.13
C GLN A 260 16.00 -25.85 -9.35
N ASP A 261 15.30 -24.72 -9.56
CA ASP A 261 14.26 -24.59 -10.58
C ASP A 261 14.81 -24.00 -11.89
N GLU A 262 15.26 -24.87 -12.78
CA GLU A 262 15.75 -24.49 -14.12
C GLU A 262 14.67 -23.81 -14.97
N ALA A 263 13.41 -24.24 -14.85
CA ALA A 263 12.32 -23.77 -15.70
C ALA A 263 12.08 -22.26 -15.54
N ALA A 264 12.27 -21.72 -14.34
CA ALA A 264 12.17 -20.28 -14.09
C ALA A 264 13.15 -19.44 -14.94
N LEU A 265 14.39 -19.91 -15.10
CA LEU A 265 15.39 -19.23 -15.93
C LEU A 265 15.17 -19.46 -17.42
N ALA A 266 14.74 -20.67 -17.81
CA ALA A 266 14.40 -20.97 -19.19
C ALA A 266 13.23 -20.10 -19.69
N ASN A 267 12.19 -19.94 -18.87
CA ASN A 267 11.05 -19.07 -19.17
C ASN A 267 11.48 -17.60 -19.28
N LEU A 268 12.38 -17.12 -18.41
CA LEU A 268 12.90 -15.76 -18.50
C LEU A 268 13.52 -15.46 -19.88
N ILE A 269 14.32 -16.39 -20.41
CA ILE A 269 14.95 -16.24 -21.73
C ILE A 269 13.90 -16.23 -22.85
N GLN A 270 12.83 -17.02 -22.72
CA GLN A 270 11.76 -17.10 -23.73
C GLN A 270 10.85 -15.86 -23.70
N GLU A 271 10.50 -15.37 -22.52
CA GLU A 271 9.52 -14.29 -22.33
C GLU A 271 10.13 -12.89 -22.52
N HIS A 272 11.42 -12.71 -22.22
CA HIS A 272 12.07 -11.40 -22.19
C HIS A 272 13.18 -11.26 -23.24
N THR A 273 12.78 -10.98 -24.48
CA THR A 273 13.71 -10.80 -25.62
C THR A 273 14.52 -9.51 -25.57
N SER A 274 14.18 -8.55 -24.71
CA SER A 274 14.84 -7.25 -24.60
C SER A 274 15.88 -7.14 -23.48
N LEU A 275 16.29 -8.26 -22.87
CA LEU A 275 17.29 -8.23 -21.81
C LEU A 275 18.70 -7.95 -22.37
N PRO A 276 19.55 -7.22 -21.63
CA PRO A 276 20.95 -7.02 -22.03
C PRO A 276 21.71 -8.34 -22.18
N ASP A 277 22.63 -8.42 -23.14
CA ASP A 277 23.43 -9.63 -23.41
C ASP A 277 24.15 -10.16 -22.17
N TRP A 278 24.72 -9.27 -21.35
CA TRP A 278 25.40 -9.67 -20.11
C TRP A 278 24.47 -10.39 -19.12
N CYS A 279 23.18 -10.03 -19.09
CA CYS A 279 22.18 -10.67 -18.24
C CYS A 279 21.89 -12.08 -18.77
N LEU A 280 21.68 -12.19 -20.09
CA LEU A 280 21.46 -13.48 -20.76
C LEU A 280 22.66 -14.42 -20.60
N GLU A 281 23.89 -13.92 -20.68
CA GLU A 281 25.12 -14.71 -20.46
C GLU A 281 25.18 -15.31 -19.05
N ILE A 282 24.85 -14.51 -18.02
CA ILE A 282 24.80 -14.98 -16.63
C ILE A 282 23.69 -16.03 -16.46
N VAL A 283 22.48 -15.76 -16.96
CA VAL A 283 21.34 -16.68 -16.84
C VAL A 283 21.64 -18.01 -17.52
N GLN A 284 22.20 -17.99 -18.73
CA GLN A 284 22.61 -19.21 -19.43
C GLN A 284 23.69 -19.99 -18.68
N THR A 285 24.62 -19.29 -18.03
CA THR A 285 25.67 -19.92 -17.21
C THR A 285 25.05 -20.61 -16.00
N GLU A 286 24.06 -20.00 -15.36
CA GLU A 286 23.35 -20.61 -14.24
C GLU A 286 22.53 -21.84 -14.68
N ILE A 287 21.86 -21.79 -15.84
CA ILE A 287 21.16 -22.95 -16.41
C ILE A 287 22.12 -24.13 -16.60
N LEU A 288 23.35 -23.90 -17.08
CA LEU A 288 24.35 -24.96 -17.23
C LEU A 288 24.72 -25.61 -15.88
N PHE A 289 24.78 -24.83 -14.79
CA PHE A 289 24.98 -25.38 -13.46
C PHE A 289 23.80 -26.26 -13.01
N LEU A 290 22.57 -25.80 -13.23
CA LEU A 290 21.36 -26.55 -12.87
C LEU A 290 21.22 -27.85 -13.67
N GLN A 291 21.70 -27.86 -14.93
CA GLN A 291 21.76 -29.04 -15.79
C GLN A 291 22.91 -30.01 -15.45
N GLY A 292 23.75 -29.69 -14.46
CA GLY A 292 24.94 -30.48 -14.11
C GLY A 292 26.08 -30.42 -15.13
N ARG A 293 26.06 -29.47 -16.07
CA ARG A 293 27.11 -29.26 -17.09
C ARG A 293 28.19 -28.31 -16.57
N GLU A 294 28.77 -28.66 -15.43
CA GLU A 294 29.67 -27.80 -14.65
C GLU A 294 30.89 -27.32 -15.46
N ASP A 295 31.56 -28.22 -16.20
CA ASP A 295 32.75 -27.88 -16.99
C ASP A 295 32.50 -26.74 -18.00
N GLN A 296 31.33 -26.76 -18.63
CA GLN A 296 30.95 -25.75 -19.63
C GLN A 296 30.59 -24.42 -18.96
N ALA A 297 29.97 -24.49 -17.79
CA ALA A 297 29.68 -23.31 -16.99
C ALA A 297 30.97 -22.66 -16.48
N ILE A 298 31.93 -23.44 -15.98
CA ILE A 298 33.24 -22.95 -15.52
C ILE A 298 34.02 -22.29 -16.66
N ALA A 299 34.01 -22.88 -17.86
CA ALA A 299 34.64 -22.28 -19.03
C ALA A 299 34.04 -20.90 -19.39
N ARG A 300 32.76 -20.68 -19.11
CA ARG A 300 32.11 -19.37 -19.28
C ARG A 300 32.45 -18.40 -18.14
N LEU A 301 32.49 -18.88 -16.89
CA LEU A 301 32.85 -18.03 -15.73
C LEU A 301 34.27 -17.48 -15.81
N THR A 302 35.21 -18.25 -16.35
CA THR A 302 36.62 -17.86 -16.47
C THR A 302 36.91 -16.99 -17.70
N ARG A 303 35.90 -16.69 -18.53
CA ARG A 303 36.07 -15.85 -19.71
C ARG A 303 36.25 -14.38 -19.31
N PHE A 304 37.43 -13.85 -19.62
CA PHE A 304 37.75 -12.44 -19.41
C PHE A 304 37.07 -11.53 -20.44
N SER A 305 36.26 -10.61 -19.95
CA SER A 305 35.73 -9.49 -20.74
C SER A 305 36.47 -8.22 -20.35
N ARG A 306 37.13 -7.56 -21.32
CA ARG A 306 37.84 -6.29 -21.09
C ARG A 306 36.90 -5.13 -20.74
N ARG A 307 35.62 -5.24 -21.13
CA ARG A 307 34.55 -4.30 -20.79
C ARG A 307 33.29 -5.12 -20.52
N PRO A 308 33.06 -5.57 -19.27
CA PRO A 308 31.82 -6.23 -18.92
C PRO A 308 30.66 -5.25 -19.09
N GLY A 309 29.49 -5.74 -19.53
CA GLY A 309 28.30 -4.91 -19.72
C GLY A 309 27.70 -4.35 -18.42
N SER A 310 28.11 -4.89 -17.27
CA SER A 310 27.74 -4.43 -15.92
C SER A 310 28.85 -4.81 -14.91
N PRO A 311 29.10 -4.01 -13.86
CA PRO A 311 30.02 -4.38 -12.77
C PRO A 311 29.54 -5.62 -11.99
N TYR A 312 28.28 -6.04 -12.15
CA TYR A 312 27.77 -7.26 -11.54
C TYR A 312 28.33 -8.54 -12.17
N VAL A 313 28.76 -8.52 -13.43
CA VAL A 313 29.34 -9.70 -14.11
C VAL A 313 30.57 -10.24 -13.37
N PRO A 314 31.64 -9.43 -13.11
CA PRO A 314 32.79 -9.91 -12.36
C PRO A 314 32.42 -10.33 -10.92
N LEU A 315 31.50 -9.63 -10.27
CA LEU A 315 31.01 -10.00 -8.94
C LEU A 315 30.41 -11.42 -8.95
N TYR A 316 29.45 -11.67 -9.85
CA TYR A 316 28.83 -12.98 -10.02
C TYR A 316 29.86 -14.08 -10.33
N GLN A 317 30.81 -13.80 -11.23
CA GLN A 317 31.83 -14.78 -11.61
C GLN A 317 32.70 -15.18 -10.42
N VAL A 318 33.18 -14.20 -9.65
CA VAL A 318 34.01 -14.44 -8.45
C VAL A 318 33.23 -15.20 -7.39
N GLU A 319 32.04 -14.73 -7.04
CA GLU A 319 31.20 -15.39 -6.04
C GLU A 319 30.90 -16.83 -6.43
N ARG A 320 30.62 -17.09 -7.71
CA ARG A 320 30.34 -18.44 -8.19
C ARG A 320 31.59 -19.33 -8.17
N LEU A 321 32.75 -18.82 -8.56
CA LEU A 321 34.02 -19.56 -8.45
C LEU A 321 34.38 -19.89 -7.00
N LEU A 322 34.08 -18.99 -6.06
CA LEU A 322 34.26 -19.21 -4.64
C LEU A 322 33.34 -20.33 -4.11
N GLN A 323 32.08 -20.35 -4.54
CA GLN A 323 31.14 -21.43 -4.19
C GLN A 323 31.57 -22.80 -4.74
N LEU A 324 32.31 -22.83 -5.86
CA LEU A 324 32.87 -24.05 -6.46
C LEU A 324 34.26 -24.43 -5.91
N GLU A 325 34.70 -23.77 -4.83
CA GLU A 325 36.02 -23.98 -4.22
C GLU A 325 37.18 -23.80 -5.23
N ARG A 326 37.08 -22.79 -6.12
CA ARG A 326 38.12 -22.40 -7.10
C ARG A 326 38.73 -21.02 -6.78
N PRO A 327 39.36 -20.83 -5.60
CA PRO A 327 39.82 -19.51 -5.17
C PRO A 327 40.96 -18.92 -6.00
N GLU A 328 41.78 -19.76 -6.67
CA GLU A 328 42.87 -19.26 -7.54
C GLU A 328 42.31 -18.55 -8.77
N GLN A 329 41.35 -19.15 -9.46
CA GLN A 329 40.69 -18.55 -10.62
C GLN A 329 39.92 -17.29 -10.24
N ALA A 330 39.28 -17.31 -9.06
CA ALA A 330 38.63 -16.13 -8.51
C ALA A 330 39.64 -14.98 -8.26
N LEU A 331 40.82 -15.29 -7.73
CA LEU A 331 41.88 -14.30 -7.47
C LEU A 331 42.45 -13.72 -8.76
N GLU A 332 42.70 -14.57 -9.77
CA GLU A 332 43.12 -14.12 -11.10
C GLU A 332 42.10 -13.16 -11.71
N LEU A 333 40.81 -13.48 -11.58
CA LEU A 333 39.71 -12.65 -12.08
C LEU A 333 39.66 -11.30 -11.35
N ILE A 334 39.73 -11.27 -10.02
CA ILE A 334 39.81 -10.00 -9.27
C ILE A 334 41.06 -9.21 -9.64
N ASN A 335 42.22 -9.85 -9.81
CA ASN A 335 43.43 -9.12 -10.20
C ASN A 335 43.31 -8.52 -11.61
N ALA A 336 42.61 -9.21 -12.52
CA ALA A 336 42.40 -8.74 -13.88
C ALA A 336 41.30 -7.66 -13.99
N GLN A 337 40.22 -7.77 -13.21
CA GLN A 337 39.01 -6.96 -13.36
C GLN A 337 38.69 -6.09 -12.13
N GLY A 338 39.48 -6.14 -11.07
CA GLY A 338 39.21 -5.46 -9.79
C GLY A 338 39.10 -3.95 -9.92
N ASN A 339 39.77 -3.34 -10.91
CA ASN A 339 39.64 -1.91 -11.20
C ASN A 339 38.26 -1.50 -11.74
N LEU A 340 37.43 -2.47 -12.15
CA LEU A 340 36.06 -2.26 -12.61
C LEU A 340 35.04 -2.34 -11.47
N LEU A 341 35.46 -2.85 -10.31
CA LEU A 341 34.66 -2.93 -9.10
C LEU A 341 34.97 -1.73 -8.19
N PRO A 342 34.00 -1.31 -7.36
CA PRO A 342 34.29 -0.48 -6.20
C PRO A 342 35.41 -1.08 -5.33
N ALA A 343 36.31 -0.24 -4.83
CA ALA A 343 37.52 -0.71 -4.13
C ALA A 343 37.19 -1.49 -2.85
N ASP A 344 36.12 -1.09 -2.14
CA ASP A 344 35.58 -1.80 -0.98
C ASP A 344 35.05 -3.19 -1.36
N GLU A 345 34.27 -3.28 -2.44
CA GLU A 345 33.72 -4.55 -2.94
C GLU A 345 34.82 -5.51 -3.41
N ALA A 346 35.81 -5.03 -4.15
CA ALA A 346 36.97 -5.82 -4.54
C ALA A 346 37.76 -6.33 -3.33
N SER A 347 37.89 -5.52 -2.28
CA SER A 347 38.53 -5.92 -1.01
C SER A 347 37.72 -6.97 -0.26
N ILE A 348 36.39 -6.86 -0.21
CA ILE A 348 35.51 -7.86 0.41
C ILE A 348 35.62 -9.21 -0.31
N LEU A 349 35.63 -9.20 -1.65
CA LEU A 349 35.81 -10.42 -2.43
C LEU A 349 37.20 -11.04 -2.23
N ARG A 350 38.27 -10.22 -2.17
CA ARG A 350 39.61 -10.68 -1.79
C ARG A 350 39.61 -11.33 -0.42
N LEU A 351 38.95 -10.70 0.55
CA LEU A 351 38.82 -11.25 1.89
C LEU A 351 38.12 -12.63 1.88
N GLN A 352 37.05 -12.79 1.10
CA GLN A 352 36.39 -14.10 0.93
C GLN A 352 37.34 -15.14 0.32
N ILE A 353 38.12 -14.78 -0.70
CA ILE A 353 39.16 -15.67 -1.26
C ILE A 353 40.17 -16.07 -0.20
N LEU A 354 40.67 -15.11 0.59
CA LEU A 354 41.66 -15.38 1.65
C LEU A 354 41.10 -16.33 2.72
N HIS A 355 39.82 -16.17 3.08
CA HIS A 355 39.10 -17.09 3.98
C HIS A 355 39.01 -18.49 3.38
N THR A 356 38.60 -18.62 2.12
CA THR A 356 38.51 -19.92 1.43
C THR A 356 39.87 -20.62 1.34
N LYS A 357 40.96 -19.86 1.10
CA LYS A 357 42.34 -20.38 1.08
C LYS A 357 42.94 -20.59 2.47
N ARG A 358 42.26 -20.14 3.54
CA ARG A 358 42.74 -20.15 4.94
C ARG A 358 44.06 -19.40 5.14
N TRP A 359 44.28 -18.33 4.39
CA TRP A 359 45.49 -17.50 4.46
C TRP A 359 45.39 -16.46 5.57
N THR A 360 45.38 -16.93 6.82
CA THR A 360 45.10 -16.12 8.02
C THR A 360 46.05 -14.93 8.21
N SER A 361 47.30 -15.03 7.75
CA SER A 361 48.29 -13.96 7.84
C SER A 361 47.94 -12.71 7.01
N LEU A 362 47.18 -12.88 5.93
CA LEU A 362 46.80 -11.78 5.03
C LEU A 362 45.42 -11.18 5.35
N ILE A 363 44.58 -11.93 6.07
CA ILE A 363 43.21 -11.50 6.42
C ILE A 363 43.22 -10.22 7.25
N ALA A 364 44.13 -10.11 8.23
CA ALA A 364 44.22 -8.94 9.09
C ALA A 364 44.55 -7.66 8.29
N ALA A 365 45.49 -7.73 7.34
CA ALA A 365 45.89 -6.58 6.51
C ALA A 365 44.76 -6.15 5.56
N GLU A 366 44.00 -7.10 5.02
CA GLU A 366 42.85 -6.77 4.16
C GLU A 366 41.70 -6.15 4.98
N TYR A 367 41.45 -6.62 6.21
CA TYR A 367 40.53 -5.95 7.13
C TYR A 367 41.00 -4.54 7.48
N ASP A 368 42.28 -4.33 7.76
CA ASP A 368 42.79 -2.99 8.08
C ASP A 368 42.66 -2.05 6.87
N THR A 369 42.81 -2.57 5.64
CA THR A 369 42.50 -1.84 4.41
C THR A 369 41.02 -1.47 4.33
N LEU A 370 40.11 -2.42 4.57
CA LEU A 370 38.67 -2.16 4.59
C LEU A 370 38.26 -1.16 5.68
N LEU A 371 38.89 -1.26 6.85
CA LEU A 371 38.72 -0.36 7.98
C LEU A 371 39.47 0.97 7.80
N SER A 372 40.11 1.23 6.66
CA SER A 372 40.61 2.56 6.30
C SER A 372 39.57 3.38 5.53
N TYR A 373 38.68 2.71 4.78
CA TYR A 373 37.61 3.37 4.02
C TYR A 373 36.57 4.04 4.93
N PRO A 374 35.86 5.08 4.47
CA PRO A 374 34.75 5.66 5.21
C PRO A 374 33.67 4.63 5.57
N ILE A 375 33.13 4.70 6.80
CA ILE A 375 32.04 3.82 7.27
C ILE A 375 30.74 4.23 6.55
N THR A 376 30.46 3.60 5.40
CA THR A 376 29.20 3.78 4.67
C THR A 376 28.19 2.69 5.05
N PRO A 377 26.86 2.92 4.89
CA PRO A 377 25.85 1.90 5.12
C PRO A 377 26.11 0.59 4.35
N ARG A 378 26.56 0.71 3.09
CA ARG A 378 26.92 -0.43 2.24
C ARG A 378 28.08 -1.22 2.83
N LEU A 379 29.18 -0.54 3.19
CA LEU A 379 30.35 -1.19 3.77
C LEU A 379 30.01 -1.90 5.08
N VAL A 380 29.19 -1.28 5.93
CA VAL A 380 28.72 -1.89 7.19
C VAL A 380 27.92 -3.16 6.91
N ALA A 381 26.95 -3.11 5.99
CA ALA A 381 26.14 -4.27 5.63
C ALA A 381 27.01 -5.42 5.08
N GLN A 382 27.93 -5.11 4.16
CA GLN A 382 28.80 -6.11 3.55
C GLN A 382 29.83 -6.70 4.53
N LEU A 383 30.46 -5.88 5.39
CA LEU A 383 31.38 -6.36 6.43
C LEU A 383 30.64 -7.21 7.46
N SER A 384 29.47 -6.77 7.94
CA SER A 384 28.63 -7.56 8.83
C SER A 384 28.26 -8.91 8.21
N ALA A 385 27.85 -8.92 6.95
CA ALA A 385 27.56 -10.16 6.21
C ALA A 385 28.81 -11.06 6.12
N SER A 386 29.99 -10.50 5.85
CA SER A 386 31.26 -11.21 5.83
C SER A 386 31.60 -11.85 7.18
N PHE A 387 31.47 -11.11 8.29
CA PHE A 387 31.71 -11.62 9.64
C PHE A 387 30.70 -12.69 10.07
N ILE A 388 29.45 -12.62 9.61
CA ILE A 388 28.46 -13.69 9.86
C ILE A 388 28.85 -14.96 9.11
N ARG A 389 29.38 -14.85 7.89
CA ARG A 389 29.85 -15.98 7.08
C ARG A 389 31.14 -16.59 7.64
N HIS A 390 32.11 -15.75 7.96
CA HIS A 390 33.43 -16.13 8.46
C HIS A 390 33.78 -15.35 9.74
N PRO A 391 33.32 -15.81 10.92
CA PRO A 391 33.57 -15.11 12.17
C PRO A 391 35.06 -15.04 12.49
N GLU A 392 35.60 -13.83 12.59
CA GLU A 392 37.00 -13.55 12.96
C GLU A 392 37.00 -12.55 14.13
N PRO A 393 37.25 -13.01 15.38
CA PRO A 393 37.02 -12.19 16.57
C PRO A 393 37.82 -10.89 16.64
N ALA A 394 39.07 -10.88 16.16
CA ALA A 394 39.95 -9.72 16.32
C ALA A 394 39.56 -8.59 15.36
N GLY A 395 39.30 -8.91 14.10
CA GLY A 395 38.81 -7.97 13.09
C GLY A 395 37.40 -7.48 13.40
N LEU A 396 36.53 -8.37 13.90
CA LEU A 396 35.17 -8.00 14.34
C LEU A 396 35.21 -6.99 15.48
N ALA A 397 36.05 -7.21 16.50
CA ALA A 397 36.21 -6.26 17.61
C ALA A 397 36.63 -4.86 17.11
N ARG A 398 37.62 -4.80 16.20
CA ARG A 398 38.07 -3.53 15.59
C ARG A 398 36.97 -2.87 14.77
N PHE A 399 36.22 -3.65 14.00
CA PHE A 399 35.10 -3.15 13.19
C PHE A 399 34.00 -2.57 14.07
N VAL A 400 33.55 -3.29 15.10
CA VAL A 400 32.47 -2.82 15.98
C VAL A 400 32.90 -1.57 16.75
N ASP A 401 34.13 -1.53 17.28
CA ASP A 401 34.63 -0.35 17.98
C ASP A 401 34.71 0.88 17.06
N ARG A 402 35.13 0.68 15.80
CA ARG A 402 35.12 1.74 14.78
C ARG A 402 33.70 2.16 14.43
N PHE A 403 32.77 1.23 14.24
CA PHE A 403 31.38 1.52 13.93
C PHE A 403 30.71 2.33 15.06
N LEU A 404 30.96 1.98 16.33
CA LEU A 404 30.41 2.72 17.47
C LEU A 404 30.97 4.14 17.60
N ARG A 405 32.19 4.39 17.10
CA ARG A 405 32.86 5.70 17.17
C ARG A 405 32.56 6.57 15.95
N ASP A 406 32.66 6.01 14.75
CA ASP A 406 32.68 6.72 13.47
C ASP A 406 31.43 6.41 12.61
N GLY A 407 30.56 5.50 13.06
CA GLY A 407 29.36 5.11 12.34
C GLY A 407 28.22 6.14 12.37
N PRO A 408 27.16 5.93 11.58
CA PRO A 408 26.03 6.84 11.54
C PRO A 408 25.28 6.85 12.88
N ALA A 409 24.75 8.01 13.27
CA ALA A 409 23.90 8.11 14.45
C ALA A 409 22.70 7.16 14.35
N LEU A 410 22.27 6.60 15.48
CA LEU A 410 21.13 5.70 15.55
C LEU A 410 19.82 6.47 15.27
N THR A 411 19.18 6.11 14.15
CA THR A 411 17.93 6.68 13.63
C THR A 411 17.08 5.53 13.07
N ASN A 412 15.83 5.81 12.67
CA ASN A 412 14.99 4.79 12.02
C ASN A 412 15.62 4.26 10.72
N GLU A 413 16.39 5.09 9.99
CA GLU A 413 17.05 4.72 8.74
C GLU A 413 18.32 3.88 8.97
N SER A 414 19.07 4.17 10.03
CA SER A 414 20.31 3.45 10.37
C SER A 414 20.10 2.26 11.29
N LEU A 415 18.92 2.11 11.92
CA LEU A 415 18.57 0.98 12.79
C LEU A 415 18.89 -0.40 12.18
N PRO A 416 18.61 -0.68 10.89
CA PRO A 416 18.98 -1.97 10.29
C PRO A 416 20.49 -2.24 10.31
N LEU A 417 21.33 -1.20 10.22
CA LEU A 417 22.78 -1.35 10.31
C LEU A 417 23.21 -1.76 11.72
N TYR A 418 22.61 -1.18 12.76
CA TYR A 418 22.86 -1.60 14.14
C TYR A 418 22.44 -3.05 14.38
N HIS A 419 21.31 -3.48 13.80
CA HIS A 419 20.93 -4.90 13.82
C HIS A 419 21.95 -5.79 13.10
N ALA A 420 22.46 -5.36 11.93
CA ALA A 420 23.49 -6.10 11.20
C ALA A 420 24.80 -6.25 11.99
N VAL A 421 25.27 -5.17 12.63
CA VAL A 421 26.50 -5.20 13.47
C VAL A 421 26.27 -6.03 14.73
N TYR A 422 25.08 -5.96 15.34
CA TYR A 422 24.70 -6.84 16.44
C TYR A 422 24.78 -8.32 16.03
N LEU A 423 24.18 -8.69 14.90
CA LEU A 423 24.19 -10.08 14.43
C LEU A 423 25.62 -10.55 14.10
N ALA A 424 26.46 -9.69 13.55
CA ALA A 424 27.89 -9.98 13.37
C ALA A 424 28.63 -10.20 14.70
N ALA A 425 28.36 -9.37 15.72
CA ALA A 425 28.93 -9.52 17.06
C ALA A 425 28.53 -10.86 17.71
N VAL A 426 27.26 -11.25 17.57
CA VAL A 426 26.75 -12.55 18.05
C VAL A 426 27.40 -13.71 17.28
N ALA A 427 27.49 -13.64 15.94
CA ALA A 427 28.17 -14.65 15.13
C ALA A 427 29.63 -14.87 15.56
N GLY A 428 30.34 -13.80 15.91
CA GLY A 428 31.71 -13.85 16.44
C GLY A 428 31.84 -14.18 17.93
N ARG A 429 30.74 -14.49 18.63
CA ARG A 429 30.69 -14.81 20.06
C ARG A 429 31.22 -13.70 20.97
N ASP A 430 31.12 -12.43 20.54
CA ASP A 430 31.45 -11.27 21.37
C ASP A 430 30.21 -10.77 22.11
N SER A 431 29.82 -11.48 23.17
CA SER A 431 28.62 -11.17 23.96
C SER A 431 28.65 -9.76 24.56
N ASN A 432 29.83 -9.25 24.91
CA ASN A 432 29.98 -7.92 25.52
C ASN A 432 29.59 -6.81 24.55
N ARG A 433 30.10 -6.87 23.31
CA ARG A 433 29.76 -5.87 22.28
C ARG A 433 28.33 -6.07 21.76
N ALA A 434 27.88 -7.31 21.62
CA ALA A 434 26.50 -7.61 21.25
C ALA A 434 25.51 -6.99 22.25
N GLU A 435 25.71 -7.16 23.57
CA GLU A 435 24.79 -6.58 24.56
C GLU A 435 24.84 -5.04 24.58
N ARG A 436 26.00 -4.41 24.39
CA ARG A 436 26.07 -2.95 24.25
C ARG A 436 25.24 -2.43 23.07
N LEU A 437 25.30 -3.10 21.93
CA LEU A 437 24.50 -2.75 20.75
C LEU A 437 23.00 -3.01 21.00
N ALA A 438 22.65 -4.13 21.62
CA ALA A 438 21.27 -4.43 21.99
C ALA A 438 20.69 -3.39 22.95
N GLU A 439 21.46 -2.95 23.95
CA GLU A 439 21.04 -1.88 24.86
C GLU A 439 20.80 -0.56 24.13
N GLN A 440 21.66 -0.17 23.19
CA GLN A 440 21.46 1.04 22.38
C GLN A 440 20.16 0.96 21.56
N VAL A 441 19.94 -0.17 20.90
CA VAL A 441 18.70 -0.45 20.16
C VAL A 441 17.48 -0.44 21.09
N SER A 442 17.58 -1.05 22.27
CA SER A 442 16.51 -1.07 23.26
C SER A 442 16.13 0.33 23.76
N ARG A 443 17.13 1.17 24.07
CA ARG A 443 16.90 2.56 24.49
C ARG A 443 16.25 3.39 23.37
N PHE A 444 16.65 3.16 22.13
CA PHE A 444 16.09 3.87 20.97
C PHE A 444 14.66 3.44 20.64
N THR A 445 14.40 2.14 20.62
CA THR A 445 13.09 1.57 20.26
C THR A 445 12.08 1.57 21.41
N GLY A 446 12.54 1.74 22.65
CA GLY A 446 11.71 1.54 23.86
C GLY A 446 11.28 0.09 24.06
N SER A 447 11.97 -0.87 23.42
CA SER A 447 11.64 -2.30 23.46
C SER A 447 12.79 -3.13 24.05
N ASP A 448 12.49 -4.28 24.63
CA ASP A 448 13.51 -5.18 25.21
C ASP A 448 14.43 -5.85 24.17
N ALA A 449 14.40 -5.47 22.89
CA ALA A 449 15.17 -6.10 21.80
C ALA A 449 15.01 -7.64 21.75
N LYS A 450 13.89 -8.18 22.24
CA LYS A 450 13.65 -9.64 22.34
C LYS A 450 13.71 -10.33 20.98
N ALA A 451 13.09 -9.73 19.96
CA ALA A 451 13.14 -10.26 18.60
C ALA A 451 14.58 -10.30 18.05
N LEU A 452 15.35 -9.22 18.25
CA LEU A 452 16.75 -9.14 17.84
C LEU A 452 17.60 -10.21 18.53
N ARG A 453 17.46 -10.37 19.85
CA ARG A 453 18.15 -11.44 20.61
C ARG A 453 17.74 -12.84 20.16
N ALA A 454 16.45 -13.04 19.86
CA ALA A 454 15.95 -14.32 19.34
C ALA A 454 16.60 -14.65 17.99
N VAL A 455 16.66 -13.70 17.05
CA VAL A 455 17.37 -13.88 15.76
C VAL A 455 18.86 -14.17 15.99
N GLY A 456 19.51 -13.45 16.90
CA GLY A 456 20.90 -13.71 17.28
C GLY A 456 21.12 -15.13 17.80
N GLY A 457 20.21 -15.64 18.64
CA GLY A 457 20.26 -17.01 19.15
C GLY A 457 20.19 -18.08 18.05
N LEU A 458 19.45 -17.80 16.97
CA LEU A 458 19.36 -18.72 15.82
C LEU A 458 20.69 -18.87 15.07
N LEU A 459 21.59 -17.88 15.12
CA LEU A 459 22.93 -17.97 14.49
C LEU A 459 23.77 -19.13 15.01
N HIS A 460 23.51 -19.57 16.25
CA HIS A 460 24.20 -20.67 16.89
C HIS A 460 23.49 -22.01 16.74
N GLN A 461 22.26 -22.02 16.21
CA GLN A 461 21.46 -23.23 16.04
C GLN A 461 21.48 -23.67 14.56
N PRO A 462 22.12 -24.81 14.22
CA PRO A 462 22.04 -25.34 12.86
C PRO A 462 20.59 -25.75 12.51
N ASN A 463 20.21 -25.60 11.24
CA ASN A 463 18.92 -26.04 10.66
C ASN A 463 17.64 -25.35 11.21
N SER A 464 17.72 -24.06 11.58
CA SER A 464 16.59 -23.30 12.13
C SER A 464 15.74 -22.55 11.07
N LEU A 465 15.85 -22.89 9.78
CA LEU A 465 15.19 -22.22 8.63
C LEU A 465 13.73 -21.76 8.88
N PRO A 466 12.79 -22.60 9.38
CA PRO A 466 11.40 -22.16 9.58
C PRO A 466 11.25 -21.08 10.65
N GLN A 467 12.10 -21.11 11.68
CA GLN A 467 12.09 -20.15 12.78
C GLN A 467 12.81 -18.85 12.40
N VAL A 468 13.90 -18.96 11.63
CA VAL A 468 14.61 -17.84 11.02
C VAL A 468 13.64 -17.03 10.17
N GLY A 469 12.84 -17.70 9.35
CA GLY A 469 11.91 -17.05 8.44
C GLY A 469 10.87 -16.15 9.14
N GLN A 470 10.35 -16.61 10.28
CA GLN A 470 9.36 -15.86 11.06
C GLN A 470 10.02 -14.67 11.77
N LEU A 471 11.17 -14.87 12.40
CA LEU A 471 11.82 -13.86 13.22
C LEU A 471 12.53 -12.77 12.39
N LEU A 472 13.06 -13.10 11.22
CA LEU A 472 13.68 -12.11 10.31
C LEU A 472 12.68 -11.05 9.83
N THR A 473 11.38 -11.36 9.77
CA THR A 473 10.37 -10.35 9.41
C THR A 473 10.15 -9.29 10.48
N LEU A 474 10.53 -9.57 11.73
CA LEU A 474 10.36 -8.68 12.87
C LEU A 474 11.59 -7.80 13.13
N VAL A 475 12.72 -8.13 12.52
CA VAL A 475 13.99 -7.42 12.71
C VAL A 475 14.43 -6.86 11.35
N PRO A 476 14.29 -5.55 11.12
CA PRO A 476 14.72 -4.97 9.87
C PRO A 476 16.24 -5.09 9.75
N VAL A 477 16.71 -5.75 8.69
CA VAL A 477 18.13 -5.96 8.40
C VAL A 477 18.43 -5.63 6.93
N PRO A 478 19.68 -5.26 6.59
CA PRO A 478 20.14 -5.12 5.22
C PRO A 478 19.99 -6.43 4.43
N LEU A 479 19.90 -6.31 3.11
CA LEU A 479 19.65 -7.42 2.20
C LEU A 479 20.80 -8.44 2.22
N GLU A 480 22.03 -7.96 2.35
CA GLU A 480 23.25 -8.76 2.46
C GLU A 480 23.20 -9.71 3.67
N ILE A 481 22.61 -9.25 4.77
CA ILE A 481 22.44 -10.06 5.98
C ILE A 481 21.37 -11.12 5.76
N LEU A 482 20.27 -10.79 5.05
CA LEU A 482 19.25 -11.78 4.70
C LEU A 482 19.83 -12.91 3.85
N TYR A 483 20.63 -12.59 2.83
CA TYR A 483 21.25 -13.61 1.97
C TYR A 483 22.17 -14.53 2.77
N VAL A 484 23.11 -13.96 3.54
CA VAL A 484 24.04 -14.78 4.35
C VAL A 484 23.28 -15.62 5.39
N MET A 485 22.21 -15.08 5.97
CA MET A 485 21.42 -15.80 6.95
C MET A 485 20.72 -17.03 6.36
N LEU A 486 20.13 -16.87 5.18
CA LEU A 486 19.46 -17.95 4.48
C LEU A 486 20.46 -19.01 4.01
N GLU A 487 21.58 -18.61 3.37
CA GLU A 487 22.61 -19.54 2.91
C GLU A 487 23.22 -20.38 4.05
N ARG A 488 23.44 -19.76 5.21
CA ARG A 488 23.99 -20.46 6.38
C ARG A 488 23.02 -21.51 6.91
N ALA A 489 21.73 -21.28 6.78
CA ALA A 489 20.71 -22.19 7.27
C ALA A 489 20.54 -23.43 6.36
N ASP A 490 20.99 -23.35 5.10
CA ASP A 490 21.04 -24.46 4.14
C ASP A 490 22.33 -25.29 4.22
N MET A 491 23.40 -24.78 4.87
CA MET A 491 24.65 -25.53 4.99
C MET A 491 24.46 -26.74 5.93
N PRO A 492 24.83 -27.96 5.49
CA PRO A 492 24.79 -29.13 6.37
C PRO A 492 25.67 -28.89 7.59
N ALA A 493 25.16 -29.21 8.78
CA ALA A 493 25.90 -29.04 10.03
C ALA A 493 27.29 -29.67 9.90
N THR A 494 28.33 -28.83 9.86
CA THR A 494 29.72 -29.29 9.92
C THR A 494 29.89 -30.03 11.23
N LYS A 495 30.05 -31.35 11.15
CA LYS A 495 30.27 -32.24 12.29
C LYS A 495 31.59 -31.98 13.00
#